data_AF-A0A1Q2CI12-F1
#
_entry.id   AF-A0A1Q2CI12-F1
#
_cell.length_a   1.000
_cell.length_b   1.000
_cell.length_c   1.000
_cell.angle_alpha   90.00
_cell.angle_beta   90.00
_cell.angle_gamma   90.00
#
_symmetry.space_group_name_H-M   'P 1'
#
loop_
_entity.id
_entity.type
_entity.pdbx_description
1 polymer ?
#
loop_
_entity_poly.entity_id
_entity_poly.type
_entity_poly.pdbx_seq_one_letter_code
_entity_poly.pdbx_strand_id
1 'polypeptide(L)'
;MYRYLASSASPPVGAEYVEAIVAQCEGLEVFPHRGTMRNDIRPGLRTSSYKKRAVIATFVDDEAEQTTILDVFHGGHDYDTILSGFDHA
;
A
#
# COMPACT_ATOMS: atom_id res chain seq x y z
N MET A 1 -12.58 -6.10 5.47
CA MET A 1 -12.76 -6.58 4.08
C MET A 1 -11.72 -5.88 3.22
N TYR A 2 -10.70 -6.59 2.73
CA TYR A 2 -9.61 -5.98 1.96
C TYR A 2 -9.95 -6.00 0.47
N ARG A 3 -10.02 -4.83 -0.17
CA ARG A 3 -10.11 -4.71 -1.63
C ARG A 3 -8.72 -4.36 -2.16
N TYR A 4 -8.08 -5.34 -2.80
CA TYR A 4 -6.77 -5.18 -3.41
C TYR A 4 -6.92 -4.68 -4.85
N LEU A 5 -6.49 -3.46 -5.12
CA LEU A 5 -6.42 -2.87 -6.46
C LEU A 5 -4.95 -2.72 -6.85
N ALA A 6 -4.24 -3.82 -7.12
CA ALA A 6 -2.89 -3.71 -7.67
C ALA A 6 -2.95 -3.42 -9.17
N SER A 7 -2.41 -2.28 -9.56
CA SER A 7 -2.38 -1.83 -10.95
C SER A 7 -0.96 -1.72 -11.50
N SER A 8 -0.15 -2.79 -11.39
CA SER A 8 0.93 -3.04 -12.37
C SER A 8 1.56 -4.43 -12.21
N ALA A 9 1.68 -5.16 -13.31
CA ALA A 9 2.42 -6.42 -13.38
C ALA A 9 3.87 -6.14 -13.80
N SER A 10 4.83 -6.57 -12.96
CA SER A 10 6.24 -6.75 -13.34
C SER A 10 6.62 -8.24 -13.34
N PRO A 11 7.62 -8.68 -14.14
CA PRO A 11 7.88 -10.10 -14.39
C PRO A 11 8.33 -10.89 -13.14
N PRO A 12 8.23 -12.24 -13.18
CA PRO A 12 8.18 -13.14 -12.03
C PRO A 12 9.54 -13.35 -11.33
N VAL A 13 10.07 -12.30 -10.69
CA VAL A 13 10.99 -12.44 -9.55
C VAL A 13 10.11 -12.53 -8.29
N GLY A 14 9.16 -13.45 -8.19
CA GLY A 14 9.27 -14.90 -7.98
C GLY A 14 8.33 -15.17 -6.80
N ALA A 15 7.49 -16.20 -6.82
CA ALA A 15 6.29 -16.30 -5.96
C ALA A 15 6.49 -15.90 -4.48
N GLU A 16 7.62 -16.25 -3.87
CA GLU A 16 7.98 -15.89 -2.49
C GLU A 16 8.03 -14.36 -2.23
N TYR A 17 8.44 -13.56 -3.22
CA TYR A 17 8.47 -12.11 -3.09
C TYR A 17 7.05 -11.53 -3.04
N VAL A 18 6.15 -12.08 -3.87
CA VAL A 18 4.74 -11.69 -3.89
C VAL A 18 4.07 -12.14 -2.59
N GLU A 19 4.32 -13.38 -2.16
CA GLU A 19 3.80 -13.93 -0.91
C GLU A 19 4.26 -13.11 0.31
N ALA A 20 5.53 -12.67 0.34
CA ALA A 20 6.02 -11.82 1.41
C ALA A 20 5.34 -10.42 1.43
N ILE A 21 4.99 -9.87 0.27
CA ILE A 21 4.21 -8.63 0.18
C ILE A 21 2.80 -8.87 0.71
N VAL A 22 2.17 -9.98 0.33
CA VAL A 22 0.83 -10.35 0.83
C VAL A 22 0.86 -10.51 2.36
N ALA A 23 1.84 -11.23 2.91
CA ALA A 23 1.99 -11.38 4.36
C ALA A 23 2.20 -10.04 5.08
N GLN A 24 2.90 -9.08 4.45
CA GLN A 24 3.04 -7.73 5.01
C GLN A 24 1.69 -6.99 5.04
N CYS A 25 0.86 -7.16 4.01
CA CYS A 25 -0.50 -6.61 3.95
C CYS A 25 -1.44 -7.26 4.97
N GLU A 26 -1.39 -8.58 5.14
CA GLU A 26 -2.20 -9.30 6.15
C GLU A 26 -1.88 -8.84 7.57
N GLY A 27 -0.61 -8.53 7.86
CA GLY A 27 -0.21 -7.98 9.15
C GLY A 27 -0.80 -6.61 9.50
N LEU A 28 -1.46 -5.93 8.54
CA LEU A 28 -2.17 -4.67 8.79
C LEU A 28 -3.46 -4.87 9.59
N GLU A 29 -4.00 -6.09 9.64
CA GLU A 29 -5.16 -6.38 10.50
C GLU A 29 -4.84 -6.11 11.97
N VAL A 30 -3.62 -6.47 12.39
CA VAL A 30 -3.16 -6.30 13.77
C VAL A 30 -2.52 -4.92 13.96
N PHE A 31 -1.90 -4.38 12.91
CA PHE A 31 -1.16 -3.12 12.97
C PHE A 31 -1.54 -2.19 11.80
N PRO A 32 -2.76 -1.63 11.79
CA PRO A 32 -3.28 -0.84 10.66
C PRO A 32 -2.42 0.40 10.38
N HIS A 33 -1.83 0.98 11.44
CA HIS A 33 -0.97 2.17 11.33
C HIS A 33 0.49 1.89 10.95
N ARG A 34 0.84 0.66 10.56
CA ARG A 34 2.20 0.35 10.09
C ARG A 34 2.57 1.22 8.88
N GLY A 35 3.84 1.61 8.80
CA GLY A 35 4.36 2.47 7.72
C GLY A 35 4.33 3.95 8.07
N THR A 36 4.86 4.75 7.15
CA THR A 36 4.99 6.20 7.28
C THR A 36 3.69 6.87 6.86
N MET A 37 3.13 7.68 7.74
CA MET A 37 1.98 8.53 7.45
C MET A 37 2.39 9.60 6.42
N ARG A 38 1.59 9.74 5.35
CA ARG A 38 1.80 10.71 4.26
C ARG A 38 0.65 11.71 4.19
N ASN A 39 0.35 12.34 5.32
CA ASN A 39 -0.67 13.40 5.41
C ASN A 39 -0.35 14.61 4.53
N ASP A 40 0.91 14.78 4.14
CA ASP A 40 1.36 15.75 3.16
C ASP A 40 0.80 15.50 1.75
N ILE A 41 0.45 14.25 1.41
CA ILE A 41 -0.30 13.90 0.20
C ILE A 41 -1.81 13.89 0.51
N ARG A 42 -2.24 13.11 1.51
CA ARG A 42 -3.64 13.03 1.93
C ARG A 42 -3.75 12.48 3.37
N PRO A 43 -4.67 13.01 4.20
CA PRO A 43 -4.96 12.43 5.51
C PRO A 43 -5.30 10.95 5.43
N GLY A 44 -4.79 10.15 6.37
CA GLY A 44 -5.04 8.70 6.44
C GLY A 44 -4.20 7.85 5.49
N LEU A 45 -3.49 8.47 4.53
CA LEU A 45 -2.56 7.75 3.66
C LEU A 45 -1.30 7.33 4.43
N ARG A 46 -0.87 6.11 4.19
CA ARG A 46 0.38 5.55 4.70
C ARG A 46 1.13 4.82 3.60
N THR A 47 2.45 4.81 3.70
CA THR A 47 3.32 4.08 2.80
C THR A 47 4.29 3.21 3.59
N SER A 48 4.46 1.96 3.18
CA SER A 48 5.48 1.07 3.74
C SER A 48 6.31 0.46 2.61
N SER A 49 7.62 0.29 2.83
CA SER A 49 8.51 -0.27 1.80
C SER A 49 8.88 -1.71 2.10
N TYR A 50 8.85 -2.59 1.10
CA TYR A 50 9.41 -3.93 1.19
C TYR A 50 10.74 -4.01 0.43
N LYS A 51 11.80 -4.44 1.12
CA LYS A 51 13.17 -4.64 0.59
C LYS A 51 13.69 -3.49 -0.30
N LYS A 52 13.27 -2.25 -0.05
CA LYS A 52 13.58 -1.04 -0.86
C LYS A 52 13.24 -1.17 -2.36
N ARG A 53 12.34 -2.10 -2.71
CA ARG A 53 11.99 -2.44 -4.10
C ARG A 53 10.51 -2.27 -4.38
N ALA A 54 9.67 -2.48 -3.37
CA ALA A 54 8.24 -2.21 -3.43
C ALA A 54 7.82 -1.18 -2.39
N VAL A 55 6.83 -0.37 -2.73
CA VAL A 55 6.12 0.54 -1.83
C VAL A 55 4.66 0.13 -1.83
N ILE A 56 4.12 -0.12 -0.65
CA ILE A 56 2.72 -0.46 -0.40
C ILE A 56 2.05 0.79 0.12
N ALA A 57 1.07 1.30 -0.61
CA ALA A 57 0.25 2.44 -0.19
C ALA A 57 -1.06 1.93 0.42
N THR A 58 -1.38 2.42 1.61
CA THR A 58 -2.59 2.07 2.34
C THR A 58 -3.31 3.32 2.82
N PHE A 59 -4.63 3.22 2.92
CA PHE A 59 -5.47 4.22 3.55
C PHE A 59 -6.06 3.61 4.82
N VAL A 60 -5.90 4.31 5.94
CA VAL A 60 -6.48 3.92 7.23
C VAL A 60 -7.60 4.90 7.57
N ASP A 61 -8.80 4.34 7.73
CA ASP A 61 -9.97 5.01 8.26
C ASP A 61 -10.21 4.51 9.68
N ASP A 62 -9.84 5.34 10.66
CA ASP A 62 -9.98 5.01 12.08
C ASP A 62 -11.44 5.04 12.53
N GLU A 63 -12.27 5.88 11.93
CA GLU A 63 -13.70 5.98 12.27
C GLU A 63 -14.46 4.76 11.77
N ALA A 64 -14.11 4.27 10.58
CA ALA A 64 -14.71 3.08 9.98
C ALA A 64 -14.00 1.76 10.35
N GLU A 65 -12.96 1.83 11.20
CA GLU A 65 -12.09 0.70 11.61
C GLU A 65 -11.59 -0.13 10.40
N GLN A 66 -11.22 0.57 9.32
CA GLN A 66 -10.90 -0.06 8.03
C GLN A 66 -9.54 0.36 7.50
N THR A 67 -8.80 -0.63 7.00
CA THR A 67 -7.57 -0.41 6.24
C THR A 67 -7.75 -0.89 4.81
N THR A 68 -7.52 0.02 3.86
CA THR A 68 -7.61 -0.25 2.42
C THR A 68 -6.21 -0.24 1.83
N ILE A 69 -5.88 -1.25 1.03
CA ILE A 69 -4.64 -1.27 0.24
C ILE A 69 -4.96 -0.56 -1.07
N LEU A 70 -4.32 0.57 -1.30
CA LEU A 70 -4.56 1.39 -2.48
C LEU A 70 -3.81 0.82 -3.70
N ASP A 71 -2.50 0.62 -3.57
CA ASP A 71 -1.67 0.03 -4.62
C ASP A 71 -0.33 -0.49 -4.06
N VAL A 72 0.38 -1.29 -4.86
CA VAL A 72 1.75 -1.76 -4.62
C VAL A 72 2.63 -1.35 -5.78
N PHE A 73 3.46 -0.34 -5.57
CA PHE A 73 4.40 0.18 -6.56
C PHE A 73 5.70 -0.62 -6.53
N HIS A 74 6.20 -1.02 -7.69
CA HIS A 74 7.51 -1.68 -7.83
C HIS A 74 8.41 -0.87 -8.78
N GLY A 75 9.71 -0.82 -8.50
CA GLY A 75 10.69 -0.26 -9.47
C GLY A 75 10.91 1.25 -9.40
N GLY A 76 10.62 1.90 -8.27
CA GLY A 76 10.99 3.31 -8.05
C GLY A 76 10.14 4.33 -8.80
N HIS A 77 8.91 3.98 -9.18
CA HIS A 77 7.94 4.93 -9.71
C HIS A 77 7.66 6.07 -8.72
N ASP A 78 7.43 7.27 -9.24
CA ASP A 78 6.94 8.43 -8.48
C ASP A 78 5.48 8.19 -8.09
N TYR A 79 5.29 7.47 -6.98
CA TYR A 79 3.98 7.12 -6.46
C TYR A 79 3.25 8.32 -5.86
N ASP A 80 3.97 9.40 -5.53
CA ASP A 80 3.40 10.64 -4.98
C ASP A 80 2.37 11.25 -5.94
N THR A 81 2.79 11.40 -7.20
CA THR A 81 1.93 11.92 -8.28
C THR A 81 0.70 11.04 -8.50
N ILE A 82 0.85 9.71 -8.43
CA ILE A 82 -0.25 8.76 -8.64
C ILE A 82 -1.25 8.81 -7.47
N LEU A 83 -0.75 8.84 -6.23
CA LEU A 83 -1.58 8.81 -5.03
C LEU A 83 -2.33 10.12 -4.79
N SER A 84 -1.80 11.25 -5.23
CA SER A 84 -2.52 12.54 -5.19
C SER A 84 -3.79 12.58 -6.04
N GLY A 85 -3.90 11.70 -7.06
CA GLY A 85 -5.05 11.66 -7.99
C GLY A 85 -6.13 10.64 -7.63
N PHE A 86 -5.87 9.73 -6.68
CA PHE A 86 -6.86 8.76 -6.21
C PHE A 86 -7.85 9.43 -5.24
N ASP A 87 -8.88 10.06 -5.79
CA ASP A 87 -10.05 10.45 -5.02
C ASP A 87 -10.93 9.20 -4.81
N HIS A 88 -11.19 8.88 -3.54
CA HIS A 88 -11.94 7.66 -3.21
C HIS A 88 -13.40 8.08 -3.10
N ALA A 89 -14.16 7.79 -4.16
CA ALA A 89 -15.62 7.71 -4.10
C ALA A 89 -16.07 6.63 -3.11
#